data_AF-A0A090IR17-F1
#
_entry.id   AF-A0A090IR17-F1
#
_cell.length_a   1.000
_cell.length_b   1.000
_cell.length_c   1.000
_cell.angle_alpha   90.00
_cell.angle_beta   90.00
_cell.angle_gamma   90.00
#
_symmetry.space_group_name_H-M   'P 1'
#
loop_
_entity.id
_entity.type
_entity.pdbx_description
1 polymer ?
#
loop_
_entity_poly.entity_id
_entity_poly.type
_entity_poly.pdbx_seq_one_letter_code
_entity_poly.pdbx_strand_id
1 'polypeptide(L)'
;MEENTGLRSQVGCIPFKISSKLLVDTNPQILMELSDFPHYIQLSINDKKQLVYRHTIPSAMTRVIELDLDTIIFEWDESFISLSWGRDGLRITLQPCGKRSPFFIREGNDKSSEQIRLTSDGKVFYLGANSSGFHMHQEGDYTSKPFALEHWENTKEYIHILLTGESESSYMYESALSNLLLVSLVTGLETYLKTRFIELYKEGVELDLNTLVKQFSKREERANDAKLLISDDSLIKYTSKKINFQNYQHIKAAYKSFGIPLHEHISNTLIEKVKMLISFRHKIIHYSISLGLLNVGDYGAEPIFPNKALIESSIKEFDDFVTQIHSASLKN
;
A
#
# COMPACT_ATOMS: atom_id res chain seq x y z
N MET A 1 23.04 1.93 22.88
CA MET A 1 22.33 2.10 21.60
C MET A 1 21.88 0.73 21.19
N GLU A 2 20.71 0.31 21.66
CA GLU A 2 20.05 -0.88 21.14
C GLU A 2 19.57 -0.54 19.73
N GLU A 3 19.88 -1.41 18.76
CA GLU A 3 19.42 -1.27 17.39
C GLU A 3 17.89 -1.22 17.39
N ASN A 4 17.31 -0.11 16.93
CA ASN A 4 15.87 0.09 16.70
C ASN A 4 15.38 -0.81 15.53
N THR A 5 15.58 -2.11 15.61
CA THR A 5 15.14 -3.10 14.61
C THR A 5 13.61 -3.30 14.61
N GLY A 6 12.90 -2.76 15.59
CA GLY A 6 11.46 -3.02 15.78
C GLY A 6 10.52 -2.17 14.92
N LEU A 7 10.88 -0.95 14.52
CA LEU A 7 9.92 -0.02 13.90
C LEU A 7 9.63 -0.36 12.43
N ARG A 8 10.61 -0.92 11.71
CA ARG A 8 10.46 -1.22 10.26
C ARG A 8 9.70 -2.48 9.96
N SER A 9 9.31 -3.26 10.97
CA SER A 9 8.62 -4.53 10.75
C SER A 9 7.12 -4.32 10.57
N GLN A 10 6.49 -5.11 9.69
CA GLN A 10 5.03 -5.18 9.57
C GLN A 10 4.34 -5.62 10.87
N VAL A 11 5.07 -6.27 11.78
CA VAL A 11 4.61 -6.67 13.11
C VAL A 11 5.59 -6.16 14.16
N GLY A 12 5.08 -5.50 15.19
CA GLY A 12 5.94 -5.00 16.26
C GLY A 12 5.20 -4.64 17.52
N CYS A 13 5.99 -4.36 18.56
CA CYS A 13 5.50 -3.98 19.87
C CYS A 13 6.47 -2.98 20.51
N ILE A 14 5.94 -1.90 21.06
CA ILE A 14 6.69 -0.89 21.82
C ILE A 14 6.09 -0.80 23.22
N PRO A 15 6.78 -1.37 24.23
CA PRO A 15 6.43 -1.18 25.62
C PRO A 15 7.12 0.06 26.19
N PHE A 16 6.42 0.80 27.03
CA PHE A 16 6.99 1.91 27.78
C PHE A 16 6.21 2.19 29.07
N LYS A 17 6.77 3.05 29.92
CA LYS A 17 6.17 3.47 31.18
C LYS A 17 5.81 4.94 31.13
N ILE A 18 4.71 5.30 31.76
CA ILE A 18 4.25 6.69 31.89
C ILE A 18 3.63 6.91 33.27
N SER A 19 3.73 8.13 33.79
CA SER A 19 2.99 8.52 34.99
C SER A 19 1.49 8.42 34.74
N SER A 20 0.77 7.72 35.60
CA SER A 20 -0.70 7.63 35.52
C SER A 20 -1.37 8.99 35.65
N LYS A 21 -0.70 9.96 36.29
CA LYS A 21 -1.18 11.34 36.37
C LYS A 21 -1.37 11.97 34.99
N LEU A 22 -0.54 11.60 34.00
CA LEU A 22 -0.69 12.08 32.62
C LEU A 22 -1.89 11.46 31.89
N LEU A 23 -2.35 10.28 32.33
CA LEU A 23 -3.55 9.63 31.80
C LEU A 23 -4.82 10.14 32.49
N VAL A 24 -4.69 10.61 33.74
CA VAL A 24 -5.77 11.25 34.50
C VAL A 24 -5.93 12.72 34.13
N ASP A 25 -4.85 13.39 33.74
CA ASP A 25 -4.92 14.76 33.20
C ASP A 25 -5.61 14.73 31.84
N THR A 26 -6.84 15.22 31.81
CA THR A 26 -7.76 15.09 30.68
C THR A 26 -7.49 16.10 29.57
N ASN A 27 -6.41 16.87 29.67
CA ASN A 27 -6.03 17.80 28.62
C ASN A 27 -5.54 17.04 27.38
N PRO A 28 -6.01 17.41 26.18
CA PRO A 28 -5.52 16.82 24.94
C PRO A 28 -4.00 17.01 24.81
N GLN A 29 -3.30 15.90 24.59
CA GLN A 29 -1.84 15.91 24.53
C GLN A 29 -1.30 14.71 23.76
N ILE A 30 -0.12 14.88 23.14
CA ILE A 30 0.64 13.79 22.54
C ILE A 30 1.55 13.21 23.63
N LEU A 31 1.39 11.92 23.92
CA LEU A 31 2.17 11.19 24.92
C LEU A 31 3.42 10.56 24.29
N MET A 32 3.31 10.12 23.04
CA MET A 32 4.38 9.51 22.29
C MET A 32 4.19 9.79 20.80
N GLU A 33 5.29 10.12 20.14
CA GLU A 33 5.37 10.25 18.69
C GLU A 33 6.69 9.65 18.22
N LEU A 34 6.62 8.69 17.30
CA LEU A 34 7.78 8.03 16.70
C LEU A 34 7.61 8.00 15.19
N SER A 35 8.62 8.51 14.48
CA SER A 35 8.72 8.49 13.03
C SER A 35 9.97 7.72 12.59
N ASP A 36 9.78 6.66 11.80
CA ASP A 36 10.85 5.97 11.09
C ASP A 36 10.30 5.58 9.72
N PHE A 37 10.59 6.39 8.70
CA PHE A 37 9.97 6.26 7.39
C PHE A 37 10.04 4.80 6.86
N PRO A 38 8.90 4.22 6.42
CA PRO A 38 7.58 4.83 6.21
C PRO A 38 6.61 4.69 7.39
N HIS A 39 7.09 4.26 8.56
CA HIS A 39 6.29 4.06 9.76
C HIS A 39 6.09 5.33 10.57
N TYR A 40 4.89 5.46 11.12
CA TYR A 40 4.57 6.47 12.12
C TYR A 40 3.68 5.90 13.21
N ILE A 41 4.06 6.16 14.45
CA ILE A 41 3.31 5.80 15.65
C ILE A 41 3.04 7.06 16.44
N GLN A 42 1.78 7.26 16.81
CA GLN A 42 1.37 8.31 17.72
C GLN A 42 0.44 7.75 18.78
N LEU A 43 0.72 8.10 20.03
CA LEU A 43 -0.20 7.92 21.14
C LEU A 43 -0.57 9.29 21.70
N SER A 44 -1.85 9.59 21.76
CA SER A 44 -2.36 10.86 22.28
C SER A 44 -3.60 10.68 23.13
N ILE A 45 -3.93 11.69 23.92
CA ILE A 45 -5.22 11.84 24.59
C ILE A 45 -6.02 12.86 23.80
N ASN A 46 -7.27 12.54 23.45
CA ASN A 46 -8.16 13.46 22.72
C ASN A 46 -9.11 14.22 23.66
N ASP A 47 -9.90 15.14 23.10
CA ASP A 47 -10.90 15.94 23.84
C ASP A 47 -11.99 15.10 24.54
N LYS A 48 -12.17 13.84 24.10
CA LYS A 48 -13.12 12.89 24.67
C LYS A 48 -12.48 12.00 25.74
N LYS A 49 -11.26 12.33 26.19
CA LYS A 49 -10.49 11.55 27.17
C LYS A 49 -10.25 10.10 26.75
N GLN A 50 -10.07 9.87 25.46
CA GLN A 50 -9.69 8.57 24.95
C GLN A 50 -8.19 8.57 24.70
N LEU A 51 -7.56 7.46 25.04
CA LEU A 51 -6.20 7.16 24.61
C LEU A 51 -6.26 6.66 23.16
N VAL A 52 -5.79 7.49 22.25
CA VAL A 52 -5.83 7.26 20.80
C VAL A 52 -4.47 6.79 20.32
N TYR A 53 -4.41 5.57 19.82
CA TYR A 53 -3.23 5.01 19.16
C TYR A 53 -3.42 5.04 17.66
N ARG A 54 -2.58 5.80 16.97
CA ARG A 54 -2.46 5.79 15.50
C ARG A 54 -1.19 5.09 15.07
N HIS A 55 -1.31 4.26 14.05
CA HIS A 55 -0.16 3.64 13.39
C HIS A 55 -0.35 3.74 11.88
N THR A 56 0.71 4.17 11.19
CA THR A 56 0.73 4.27 9.73
C THR A 56 1.89 3.46 9.19
N ILE A 57 1.58 2.66 8.17
CA ILE A 57 2.53 1.91 7.34
C ILE A 57 1.89 1.76 5.94
N PRO A 58 2.67 1.72 4.85
CA PRO A 58 2.09 1.72 3.50
C PRO A 58 1.10 0.59 3.25
N SER A 59 1.37 -0.60 3.76
CA SER A 59 0.53 -1.79 3.59
C SER A 59 -0.85 -1.71 4.25
N ALA A 60 -0.99 -0.89 5.29
CA ALA A 60 -2.18 -0.85 6.12
C ALA A 60 -2.85 0.54 6.17
N MET A 61 -2.24 1.55 5.53
CA MET A 61 -2.64 2.95 5.67
C MET A 61 -2.58 3.40 7.14
N THR A 62 -3.22 4.51 7.47
CA THR A 62 -3.38 4.93 8.87
C THR A 62 -4.52 4.17 9.55
N ARG A 63 -4.15 3.38 10.56
CA ARG A 63 -5.08 2.71 11.48
C ARG A 63 -5.16 3.47 12.79
N VAL A 64 -6.31 3.40 13.44
CA VAL A 64 -6.55 4.04 14.73
C VAL A 64 -7.32 3.10 15.65
N ILE A 65 -6.98 3.09 16.93
CA ILE A 65 -7.83 2.51 17.98
C ILE A 65 -7.87 3.43 19.19
N GLU A 66 -8.99 3.40 19.89
CA GLU A 66 -9.29 4.29 21.02
C GLU A 66 -9.65 3.47 22.25
N LEU A 67 -9.01 3.78 23.38
CA LEU A 67 -9.32 3.23 24.70
C LEU A 67 -9.92 4.33 25.58
N ASP A 68 -11.14 4.13 26.07
CA ASP A 68 -11.83 5.10 26.92
C ASP A 68 -11.23 5.13 28.34
N LEU A 69 -10.61 6.25 28.71
CA LEU A 69 -9.95 6.41 30.01
C LEU A 69 -10.95 6.67 31.14
N ASP A 70 -12.16 7.17 30.87
CA ASP A 70 -13.18 7.41 31.91
C ASP A 70 -13.69 6.08 32.51
N THR A 71 -13.47 4.96 31.82
CA THR A 71 -13.80 3.61 32.32
C THR A 71 -12.75 3.03 33.29
N ILE A 72 -11.64 3.74 33.51
CA ILE A 72 -10.47 3.24 34.23
C ILE A 72 -10.24 4.05 35.52
N ILE A 73 -10.20 3.34 36.65
CA ILE A 73 -9.86 3.95 37.94
C ILE A 73 -8.36 3.79 38.18
N PHE A 74 -7.62 4.89 38.16
CA PHE A 74 -6.17 4.90 38.35
C PHE A 74 -5.78 4.98 39.83
N GLU A 75 -5.65 3.82 40.48
CA GLU A 75 -5.19 3.70 41.89
C GLU A 75 -3.66 3.47 42.00
N TRP A 76 -2.89 3.88 41.00
CA TRP A 76 -1.44 3.64 40.93
C TRP A 76 -0.71 4.81 40.28
N ASP A 77 0.56 5.00 40.65
CA ASP A 77 1.36 6.14 40.20
C ASP A 77 1.93 5.98 38.78
N GLU A 78 2.31 4.75 38.39
CA GLU A 78 2.95 4.46 37.11
C GLU A 78 2.20 3.40 36.30
N SER A 79 1.91 3.74 35.05
CA SER A 79 1.27 2.86 34.07
C SER A 79 2.33 2.27 33.12
N PHE A 80 2.18 0.98 32.83
CA PHE A 80 2.87 0.31 31.73
C PHE A 80 1.93 0.25 30.53
N ILE A 81 2.38 0.79 29.41
CA ILE A 81 1.67 0.77 28.13
C ILE A 81 2.46 -0.08 27.15
N SER A 82 1.76 -0.93 26.41
CA SER A 82 2.31 -1.65 25.27
C SER A 82 1.44 -1.40 24.06
N LEU A 83 2.07 -0.83 23.02
CA LEU A 83 1.46 -0.62 21.72
C LEU A 83 1.97 -1.71 20.80
N SER A 84 1.08 -2.46 20.17
CA SER A 84 1.47 -3.47 19.18
C SER A 84 0.66 -3.32 17.91
N TRP A 85 1.32 -3.60 16.79
CA TRP A 85 0.73 -3.61 15.47
C TRP A 85 1.06 -4.93 14.78
N GLY A 86 0.17 -5.33 13.88
CA GLY A 86 0.42 -6.45 13.00
C GLY A 86 -0.64 -6.51 11.92
N ARG A 87 -0.73 -7.66 11.27
CA ARG A 87 -1.70 -7.92 10.22
C ARG A 87 -3.15 -7.67 10.66
N ASP A 88 -3.50 -8.19 11.84
CA ASP A 88 -4.88 -8.24 12.34
C ASP A 88 -5.36 -6.90 12.91
N GLY A 89 -4.45 -5.94 13.10
CA GLY A 89 -4.80 -4.61 13.55
C GLY A 89 -3.79 -4.04 14.54
N LEU A 90 -4.30 -3.17 15.39
CA LEU A 90 -3.61 -2.54 16.50
C LEU A 90 -4.10 -3.12 17.82
N ARG A 91 -3.22 -3.10 18.81
CA ARG A 91 -3.55 -3.40 20.19
C ARG A 91 -2.88 -2.40 21.12
N ILE A 92 -3.65 -1.83 22.03
CA ILE A 92 -3.15 -1.09 23.20
C ILE A 92 -3.36 -1.98 24.41
N THR A 93 -2.31 -2.16 25.20
CA THR A 93 -2.38 -2.75 26.53
C THR A 93 -1.99 -1.71 27.57
N LEU A 94 -2.76 -1.60 28.65
CA LEU A 94 -2.52 -0.69 29.77
C LEU A 94 -2.68 -1.46 31.09
N GLN A 95 -1.68 -1.35 31.97
CA GLN A 95 -1.69 -1.96 33.30
C GLN A 95 -0.84 -1.16 34.30
N PRO A 96 -1.02 -1.35 35.62
CA PRO A 96 -0.09 -0.80 36.60
C PRO A 96 1.31 -1.39 36.42
N CYS A 97 2.35 -0.57 36.55
CA CYS A 97 3.73 -1.04 36.45
C CYS A 97 4.04 -2.06 37.56
N GLY A 98 4.60 -3.21 37.18
CA GLY A 98 4.97 -4.29 38.11
C GLY A 98 3.81 -5.15 38.63
N LYS A 99 2.58 -4.93 38.16
CA LYS A 99 1.41 -5.75 38.52
C LYS A 99 0.82 -6.42 37.28
N ARG A 100 0.13 -7.56 37.48
CA ARG A 100 -0.62 -8.27 36.42
C ARG A 100 -2.09 -7.83 36.33
N SER A 101 -2.57 -7.01 37.26
CA SER A 101 -3.97 -6.58 37.36
C SER A 101 -4.06 -5.22 38.07
N PRO A 102 -5.04 -4.36 37.71
CA PRO A 102 -5.95 -4.49 36.56
C PRO A 102 -5.23 -4.47 35.20
N PHE A 103 -5.84 -5.07 34.18
CA PHE A 103 -5.28 -5.21 32.83
C PHE A 103 -6.32 -4.79 31.80
N PHE A 104 -6.04 -3.72 31.05
CA PHE A 104 -6.94 -3.16 30.05
C PHE A 104 -6.36 -3.40 28.66
N ILE A 105 -7.18 -3.93 27.77
CA ILE A 105 -6.80 -4.23 26.39
C ILE A 105 -7.83 -3.60 25.46
N ARG A 106 -7.35 -2.89 24.44
CA ARG A 106 -8.14 -2.53 23.28
C ARG A 106 -7.48 -3.12 22.03
N GLU A 107 -8.26 -3.79 21.21
CA GLU A 107 -7.87 -4.29 19.90
C GLU A 107 -8.82 -3.74 18.85
N GLY A 108 -8.30 -3.51 17.64
CA GLY A 108 -9.11 -3.04 16.52
C GLY A 108 -8.28 -2.81 15.27
N ASN A 109 -8.96 -2.62 14.15
CA ASN A 109 -8.33 -2.43 12.84
C ASN A 109 -9.00 -1.27 12.09
N ASP A 110 -9.47 -0.27 12.84
CA ASP A 110 -10.28 0.81 12.29
C ASP A 110 -9.42 1.70 11.41
N LYS A 111 -9.90 1.99 10.20
CA LYS A 111 -9.24 2.93 9.28
C LYS A 111 -9.51 4.34 9.75
N SER A 112 -8.46 5.14 9.85
CA SER A 112 -8.60 6.57 10.15
C SER A 112 -9.14 7.32 8.93
N SER A 113 -10.08 8.24 9.16
CA SER A 113 -10.54 9.20 8.14
C SER A 113 -9.45 10.20 7.76
N GLU A 114 -8.48 10.40 8.66
CA GLU A 114 -7.28 11.18 8.44
C GLU A 114 -6.13 10.23 8.08
N GLN A 115 -5.42 10.52 6.99
CA GLN A 115 -4.24 9.79 6.58
C GLN A 115 -3.00 10.54 7.02
N ILE A 116 -2.06 9.82 7.63
CA ILE A 116 -0.77 10.37 8.02
C ILE A 116 0.24 9.96 6.93
N ARG A 117 1.15 10.86 6.59
CA ARG A 117 2.21 10.63 5.63
C ARG A 117 3.54 11.07 6.20
N LEU A 118 4.58 10.32 5.85
CA LEU A 118 5.96 10.68 6.15
C LEU A 118 6.71 10.90 4.86
N THR A 119 7.49 11.96 4.82
CA THR A 119 8.52 12.13 3.80
C THR A 119 9.81 11.43 4.22
N SER A 120 10.71 11.22 3.27
CA SER A 120 11.99 10.55 3.51
C SER A 120 12.93 11.30 4.47
N ASP A 121 12.68 12.60 4.71
CA ASP A 121 13.37 13.42 5.72
C ASP A 121 12.68 13.38 7.10
N GLY A 122 11.63 12.58 7.27
CA GLY A 122 10.94 12.38 8.54
C GLY A 122 9.85 13.41 8.86
N LYS A 123 9.54 14.36 7.96
CA LYS A 123 8.40 15.27 8.18
C LYS A 123 7.07 14.52 8.07
N VAL A 124 6.14 14.90 8.94
CA VAL A 124 4.82 14.29 9.06
C VAL A 124 3.77 15.23 8.49
N PHE A 125 2.90 14.70 7.64
CA PHE A 125 1.77 15.40 7.04
C PHE A 125 0.47 14.71 7.41
N TYR A 126 -0.55 15.51 7.68
CA TYR A 126 -1.89 15.07 8.01
C TYR A 126 -2.81 15.42 6.84
N LEU A 127 -3.43 14.39 6.28
CA LEU A 127 -4.27 14.46 5.09
C LEU A 127 -5.71 14.16 5.53
N GLY A 128 -6.61 15.13 5.32
CA GLY A 128 -8.02 14.96 5.66
C GLY A 128 -8.74 13.96 4.75
N ALA A 129 -9.98 13.62 5.08
CA ALA A 129 -10.78 12.62 4.36
C ALA A 129 -10.98 12.92 2.86
N ASN A 130 -10.83 14.18 2.43
CA ASN A 130 -11.08 14.64 1.06
C ASN A 130 -9.80 14.95 0.26
N SER A 131 -8.63 14.53 0.71
CA SER A 131 -7.36 14.82 0.02
C SER A 131 -6.86 13.66 -0.86
N SER A 132 -7.76 12.93 -1.53
CA SER A 132 -7.35 11.95 -2.56
C SER A 132 -6.63 12.66 -3.71
N GLY A 133 -5.56 12.03 -4.21
CA GLY A 133 -4.86 12.50 -5.42
C GLY A 133 -3.88 13.67 -5.27
N PHE A 134 -3.63 14.18 -4.05
CA PHE A 134 -2.68 15.29 -3.87
C PHE A 134 -1.22 14.83 -3.94
N HIS A 135 -0.47 15.41 -4.87
CA HIS A 135 0.99 15.41 -4.83
C HIS A 135 1.47 16.69 -4.15
N MET A 136 2.00 16.57 -2.94
CA MET A 136 2.66 17.72 -2.29
C MET A 136 4.06 17.86 -2.88
N HIS A 137 4.31 18.98 -3.55
CA HIS A 137 5.63 19.43 -3.96
C HIS A 137 5.99 20.64 -3.11
N GLN A 138 7.01 20.51 -2.26
CA GLN A 138 7.65 21.65 -1.61
C GLN A 138 9.01 21.90 -2.27
N GLU A 139 9.37 23.17 -2.50
CA GLU A 139 10.62 23.59 -3.16
C GLU A 139 11.82 22.75 -2.69
N GLY A 140 12.37 21.91 -3.58
CA GLY A 140 13.54 21.06 -3.30
C GLY A 140 13.34 19.53 -3.28
N ASP A 141 12.37 18.97 -4.02
CA ASP A 141 12.16 17.51 -4.27
C ASP A 141 11.44 16.66 -3.20
N TYR A 142 10.85 17.25 -2.16
CA TYR A 142 10.05 16.48 -1.19
C TYR A 142 8.66 16.16 -1.75
N THR A 143 8.56 15.05 -2.49
CA THR A 143 7.28 14.48 -2.92
C THR A 143 6.84 13.40 -1.96
N SER A 144 5.80 13.67 -1.16
CA SER A 144 5.03 12.59 -0.56
C SER A 144 4.31 11.88 -1.72
N LYS A 145 4.74 10.66 -2.03
CA LYS A 145 4.09 9.82 -3.04
C LYS A 145 2.96 9.05 -2.37
N PRO A 146 1.82 8.85 -3.05
CA PRO A 146 0.76 8.00 -2.54
C PRO A 146 1.29 6.59 -2.32
N PHE A 147 0.76 5.90 -1.32
CA PHE A 147 1.02 4.48 -1.15
C PHE A 147 0.40 3.68 -2.29
N ALA A 148 0.87 2.45 -2.52
CA ALA A 148 0.46 1.62 -3.63
C ALA A 148 -1.06 1.47 -3.68
N LEU A 149 -1.68 1.06 -2.57
CA LEU A 149 -3.15 0.90 -2.49
C LEU A 149 -3.89 2.21 -2.77
N GLU A 150 -3.41 3.33 -2.24
CA GLU A 150 -4.02 4.64 -2.50
C GLU A 150 -3.94 5.01 -3.98
N HIS A 151 -2.79 4.76 -4.62
CA HIS A 151 -2.65 4.97 -6.05
C HIS A 151 -3.66 4.14 -6.87
N TRP A 152 -3.89 2.89 -6.45
CA TRP A 152 -4.88 2.02 -7.09
C TRP A 152 -6.32 2.51 -6.89
N GLU A 153 -6.69 2.89 -5.66
CA GLU A 153 -8.01 3.47 -5.37
C GLU A 153 -8.24 4.75 -6.18
N ASN A 154 -7.26 5.66 -6.22
CA ASN A 154 -7.34 6.89 -7.02
C ASN A 154 -7.50 6.57 -8.52
N THR A 155 -6.81 5.54 -9.03
CA THR A 155 -6.96 5.10 -10.42
C THR A 155 -8.40 4.67 -10.71
N LYS A 156 -8.99 3.84 -9.84
CA LYS A 156 -10.39 3.41 -9.98
C LYS A 156 -11.35 4.60 -9.92
N GLU A 157 -11.15 5.50 -8.96
CA GLU A 157 -11.98 6.71 -8.80
C GLU A 157 -11.94 7.57 -10.07
N TYR A 158 -10.76 7.86 -10.62
CA TYR A 158 -10.64 8.63 -11.85
C TYR A 158 -11.28 7.95 -13.06
N ILE A 159 -11.17 6.62 -13.17
CA ILE A 159 -11.85 5.87 -14.24
C ILE A 159 -13.36 5.98 -14.08
N HIS A 160 -13.89 5.86 -12.87
CA HIS A 160 -15.33 6.01 -12.62
C HIS A 160 -15.83 7.41 -12.99
N ILE A 161 -15.04 8.47 -12.71
CA ILE A 161 -15.35 9.84 -13.14
C ILE A 161 -15.36 9.93 -14.68
N LEU A 162 -14.35 9.37 -15.35
CA LEU A 162 -14.28 9.43 -16.82
C LEU A 162 -15.41 8.64 -17.51
N LEU A 163 -15.89 7.56 -16.88
CA LEU A 163 -17.03 6.77 -17.37
C LEU A 163 -18.37 7.51 -17.31
N THR A 164 -18.46 8.67 -16.65
CA THR A 164 -19.68 9.50 -16.65
C THR A 164 -19.73 10.48 -17.83
N GLY A 165 -18.70 10.51 -18.68
CA GLY A 165 -18.67 11.37 -19.85
C GLY A 165 -19.63 10.90 -20.96
N GLU A 166 -20.12 11.86 -21.76
CA GLU A 166 -21.03 11.60 -22.89
C GLU A 166 -20.57 12.33 -24.16
N SER A 167 -20.98 11.85 -25.34
CA SER A 167 -20.66 12.46 -26.64
C SER A 167 -21.74 12.17 -27.68
N GLU A 168 -21.93 13.10 -28.63
CA GLU A 168 -22.82 12.93 -29.79
C GLU A 168 -22.35 11.81 -30.73
N SER A 169 -21.04 11.53 -30.79
CA SER A 169 -20.47 10.44 -31.59
C SER A 169 -20.40 9.12 -30.80
N SER A 170 -21.56 8.60 -30.38
CA SER A 170 -21.68 7.57 -29.34
C SER A 170 -20.73 6.36 -29.48
N TYR A 171 -20.69 5.72 -30.65
CA TYR A 171 -19.87 4.50 -30.84
C TYR A 171 -18.36 4.77 -30.88
N MET A 172 -17.92 5.75 -31.67
CA MET A 172 -16.48 6.08 -31.75
C MET A 172 -15.96 6.61 -30.42
N TYR A 173 -16.77 7.40 -29.72
CA TYR A 173 -16.49 7.89 -28.39
C TYR A 173 -16.35 6.73 -27.40
N GLU A 174 -17.32 5.81 -27.35
CA GLU A 174 -17.29 4.69 -26.41
C GLU A 174 -16.08 3.78 -26.63
N SER A 175 -15.76 3.46 -27.89
CA SER A 175 -14.60 2.65 -28.23
C SER A 175 -13.28 3.33 -27.84
N ALA A 176 -13.12 4.61 -28.18
CA ALA A 176 -11.91 5.36 -27.85
C ALA A 176 -11.75 5.55 -26.33
N LEU A 177 -12.83 5.90 -25.64
CA LEU A 177 -12.86 6.05 -24.19
C LEU A 177 -12.51 4.73 -23.51
N SER A 178 -13.16 3.63 -23.89
CA SER A 178 -12.91 2.32 -23.29
C SER A 178 -11.45 1.89 -23.49
N ASN A 179 -10.90 2.08 -24.70
CA ASN A 179 -9.49 1.80 -24.95
C ASN A 179 -8.55 2.64 -24.08
N LEU A 180 -8.81 3.95 -23.94
CA LEU A 180 -8.04 4.81 -23.05
C LEU A 180 -8.12 4.35 -21.59
N LEU A 181 -9.32 4.04 -21.10
CA LEU A 181 -9.52 3.57 -19.72
C LEU A 181 -8.84 2.23 -19.46
N LEU A 182 -8.82 1.33 -20.44
CA LEU A 182 -8.08 0.06 -20.33
C LEU A 182 -6.57 0.29 -20.25
N VAL A 183 -6.04 1.22 -21.05
CA VAL A 183 -4.63 1.62 -20.95
C VAL A 183 -4.34 2.21 -19.57
N SER A 184 -5.20 3.07 -19.06
CA SER A 184 -5.09 3.67 -17.72
C SER A 184 -5.14 2.61 -16.60
N LEU A 185 -6.03 1.61 -16.69
CA LEU A 185 -6.09 0.49 -15.74
C LEU A 185 -4.76 -0.28 -15.69
N VAL A 186 -4.21 -0.63 -16.85
CA VAL A 186 -2.94 -1.36 -16.92
C VAL A 186 -1.78 -0.52 -16.38
N THR A 187 -1.76 0.79 -16.64
CA THR A 187 -0.76 1.71 -16.07
C THR A 187 -0.92 1.87 -14.55
N GLY A 188 -2.15 1.94 -14.04
CA GLY A 188 -2.41 1.97 -12.60
C GLY A 188 -1.98 0.68 -11.91
N LEU A 189 -2.24 -0.48 -12.53
CA LEU A 189 -1.76 -1.77 -12.04
C LEU A 189 -0.23 -1.81 -11.99
N GLU A 190 0.45 -1.41 -13.07
CA GLU A 190 1.92 -1.38 -13.12
C GLU A 190 2.49 -0.52 -11.99
N THR A 191 1.90 0.67 -11.79
CA THR A 191 2.33 1.62 -10.77
C THR A 191 2.06 1.10 -9.36
N TYR A 192 0.90 0.46 -9.13
CA TYR A 192 0.60 -0.25 -7.89
C TYR A 192 1.67 -1.31 -7.61
N LEU A 193 1.91 -2.23 -8.55
CA LEU A 193 2.80 -3.37 -8.35
C LEU A 193 4.24 -2.94 -8.07
N LYS A 194 4.71 -1.93 -8.79
CA LYS A 194 6.03 -1.34 -8.62
C LYS A 194 6.17 -0.64 -7.27
N THR A 195 5.17 0.17 -6.90
CA THR A 195 5.17 0.89 -5.62
C THR A 195 5.12 -0.09 -4.47
N ARG A 196 4.23 -1.09 -4.51
CA ARG A 196 4.10 -2.12 -3.48
C ARG A 196 5.38 -2.95 -3.32
N PHE A 197 6.06 -3.26 -4.42
CA PHE A 197 7.35 -3.95 -4.37
C PHE A 197 8.40 -3.15 -3.57
N ILE A 198 8.46 -1.83 -3.76
CA ILE A 198 9.37 -0.95 -3.03
C ILE A 198 8.92 -0.79 -1.57
N GLU A 199 7.62 -0.68 -1.32
CA GLU A 199 7.07 -0.61 0.03
C GLU A 199 7.43 -1.83 0.86
N LEU A 200 7.34 -3.04 0.32
CA LEU A 200 7.70 -4.26 1.05
C LEU A 200 9.12 -4.21 1.61
N TYR A 201 10.08 -3.76 0.80
CA TYR A 201 11.45 -3.58 1.26
C TYR A 201 11.55 -2.55 2.39
N LYS A 202 10.83 -1.44 2.27
CA LYS A 202 10.78 -0.36 3.27
C LYS A 202 10.06 -0.76 4.57
N GLU A 203 9.12 -1.68 4.47
CA GLU A 203 8.41 -2.35 5.56
C GLU A 203 9.21 -3.54 6.13
N GLY A 204 10.52 -3.59 5.86
CA GLY A 204 11.43 -4.55 6.47
C GLY A 204 11.25 -6.00 5.99
N VAL A 205 10.46 -6.24 4.94
CA VAL A 205 10.30 -7.58 4.37
C VAL A 205 11.61 -7.98 3.68
N GLU A 206 12.15 -9.14 4.06
CA GLU A 206 13.44 -9.60 3.58
C GLU A 206 13.42 -9.81 2.05
N LEU A 207 14.33 -9.11 1.36
CA LEU A 207 14.50 -9.20 -0.08
C LEU A 207 15.72 -10.07 -0.42
N ASP A 208 15.49 -11.22 -1.06
CA ASP A 208 16.55 -12.02 -1.65
C ASP A 208 17.10 -11.35 -2.92
N LEU A 209 18.07 -10.46 -2.73
CA LEU A 209 18.77 -9.74 -3.79
C LEU A 209 19.43 -10.68 -4.80
N ASN A 210 19.93 -11.84 -4.37
CA ASN A 210 20.58 -12.80 -5.28
C ASN A 210 19.57 -13.42 -6.24
N THR A 211 18.42 -13.83 -5.72
CA THR A 211 17.32 -14.33 -6.56
C THR A 211 16.83 -13.23 -7.50
N LEU A 212 16.62 -12.01 -7.01
CA LEU A 212 16.17 -10.89 -7.83
C LEU A 212 17.12 -10.62 -9.01
N VAL A 213 18.41 -10.41 -8.72
CA VAL A 213 19.41 -10.09 -9.74
C VAL A 213 19.63 -11.26 -10.70
N LYS A 214 19.53 -12.50 -10.23
CA LYS A 214 19.62 -13.68 -11.11
C LYS A 214 18.53 -13.70 -12.18
N GLN A 215 17.32 -13.24 -11.84
CA GLN A 215 16.16 -13.23 -12.74
C GLN A 215 16.19 -12.07 -13.73
N PHE A 216 16.59 -10.87 -13.30
CA PHE A 216 16.43 -9.65 -14.11
C PHE A 216 17.74 -9.08 -14.68
N SER A 217 18.90 -9.57 -14.24
CA SER A 217 20.21 -9.14 -14.76
C SER A 217 20.90 -10.21 -15.60
N LYS A 218 21.57 -9.76 -16.66
CA LYS A 218 22.47 -10.59 -17.48
C LYS A 218 23.60 -11.13 -16.62
N ARG A 219 24.14 -12.30 -16.97
CA ARG A 219 25.15 -13.02 -16.16
C ARG A 219 26.36 -12.15 -15.82
N GLU A 220 26.82 -11.33 -16.77
CA GLU A 220 27.98 -10.45 -16.63
C GLU A 220 27.70 -9.24 -15.71
N GLU A 221 26.44 -8.81 -15.62
CA GLU A 221 26.02 -7.62 -14.85
C GLU A 221 25.71 -7.96 -13.38
N ARG A 222 25.46 -9.23 -13.05
CA ARG A 222 24.91 -9.64 -11.74
C ARG A 222 25.75 -9.19 -10.55
N ALA A 223 27.07 -9.34 -10.62
CA ALA A 223 27.95 -8.97 -9.52
C ALA A 223 27.95 -7.45 -9.27
N ASN A 224 27.80 -6.66 -10.33
CA ASN A 224 27.72 -5.21 -10.23
C ASN A 224 26.35 -4.77 -9.71
N ASP A 225 25.27 -5.30 -10.29
CA ASP A 225 23.90 -4.97 -9.89
C ASP A 225 23.63 -5.33 -8.43
N ALA A 226 24.09 -6.49 -7.96
CA ALA A 226 23.96 -6.89 -6.55
C ALA A 226 24.68 -5.93 -5.59
N LYS A 227 25.87 -5.44 -5.97
CA LYS A 227 26.63 -4.47 -5.16
C LYS A 227 26.00 -3.09 -5.13
N LEU A 228 25.26 -2.72 -6.18
CA LEU A 228 24.62 -1.41 -6.27
C LEU A 228 23.32 -1.36 -5.45
N LEU A 229 22.68 -2.49 -5.17
CA LEU A 229 21.44 -2.61 -4.39
C LEU A 229 21.67 -2.48 -2.87
N ILE A 230 22.36 -1.42 -2.46
CA ILE A 230 22.67 -1.10 -1.05
C ILE A 230 21.83 0.03 -0.48
N SER A 231 20.96 0.67 -1.28
CA SER A 231 20.09 1.76 -0.84
C SER A 231 18.72 1.72 -1.50
N ASP A 232 17.75 2.40 -0.89
CA ASP A 232 16.39 2.56 -1.42
C ASP A 232 16.41 3.13 -2.85
N ASP A 233 17.20 4.17 -3.09
CA ASP A 233 17.29 4.83 -4.39
C ASP A 233 17.82 3.91 -5.49
N SER A 234 18.78 3.05 -5.15
CA SER A 234 19.32 2.11 -6.12
C SER A 234 18.33 0.99 -6.43
N LEU A 235 17.55 0.53 -5.44
CA LEU A 235 16.45 -0.41 -5.65
C LEU A 235 15.36 0.19 -6.54
N ILE A 236 14.96 1.44 -6.29
CA ILE A 236 13.98 2.16 -7.12
C ILE A 236 14.48 2.28 -8.56
N LYS A 237 15.75 2.64 -8.75
CA LYS A 237 16.35 2.76 -10.09
C LYS A 237 16.47 1.41 -10.79
N TYR A 238 16.83 0.36 -10.06
CA TYR A 238 16.96 -1.00 -10.57
C TYR A 238 15.60 -1.54 -11.03
N THR A 239 14.60 -1.52 -10.14
CA THR A 239 13.23 -1.98 -10.42
C THR A 239 12.65 -1.27 -11.64
N SER A 240 12.83 0.05 -11.74
CA SER A 240 12.37 0.85 -12.89
C SER A 240 13.01 0.48 -14.22
N LYS A 241 14.25 -0.03 -14.21
CA LYS A 241 15.00 -0.33 -15.45
C LYS A 241 14.93 -1.79 -15.86
N LYS A 242 14.82 -2.69 -14.89
CA LYS A 242 15.06 -4.13 -15.10
C LYS A 242 13.79 -4.98 -14.99
N ILE A 243 12.76 -4.50 -14.29
CA ILE A 243 11.53 -5.26 -14.05
C ILE A 243 10.39 -4.63 -14.86
N ASN A 244 9.74 -5.46 -15.68
CA ASN A 244 8.55 -5.06 -16.43
C ASN A 244 7.30 -5.53 -15.66
N PHE A 245 6.66 -4.62 -14.93
CA PHE A 245 5.43 -4.90 -14.18
C PHE A 245 4.17 -5.00 -15.06
N GLN A 246 4.31 -4.99 -16.39
CA GLN A 246 3.29 -5.40 -17.34
C GLN A 246 3.51 -6.84 -17.83
N ASN A 247 4.48 -7.59 -17.30
CA ASN A 247 4.67 -9.00 -17.64
C ASN A 247 4.43 -9.87 -16.40
N TYR A 248 3.41 -10.74 -16.44
CA TYR A 248 3.06 -11.60 -15.30
C TYR A 248 4.21 -12.48 -14.82
N GLN A 249 5.07 -12.99 -15.72
CA GLN A 249 6.23 -13.78 -15.31
C GLN A 249 7.26 -12.92 -14.55
N HIS A 250 7.42 -11.66 -14.95
CA HIS A 250 8.27 -10.71 -14.24
C HIS A 250 7.66 -10.36 -12.88
N ILE A 251 6.35 -10.10 -12.81
CA ILE A 251 5.65 -9.86 -11.53
C ILE A 251 5.85 -11.05 -10.59
N LYS A 252 5.57 -12.28 -11.07
CA LYS A 252 5.75 -13.51 -10.30
C LYS A 252 7.19 -13.69 -9.81
N ALA A 253 8.18 -13.47 -10.67
CA ALA A 253 9.59 -13.61 -10.32
C ALA A 253 10.06 -12.54 -9.32
N ALA A 254 9.57 -11.31 -9.45
CA ALA A 254 9.88 -10.22 -8.54
C ALA A 254 9.30 -10.47 -7.14
N TYR A 255 8.00 -10.76 -7.02
CA TYR A 255 7.40 -11.01 -5.69
C TYR A 255 7.94 -12.29 -5.02
N LYS A 256 8.38 -13.27 -5.80
CA LYS A 256 9.07 -14.45 -5.28
C LYS A 256 10.38 -14.11 -4.56
N SER A 257 11.08 -13.02 -4.91
CA SER A 257 12.30 -12.62 -4.18
C SER A 257 12.01 -12.09 -2.78
N PHE A 258 10.77 -11.77 -2.45
CA PHE A 258 10.30 -11.51 -1.08
C PHE A 258 9.69 -12.76 -0.42
N GLY A 259 9.89 -13.95 -1.01
CA GLY A 259 9.25 -15.18 -0.55
C GLY A 259 7.73 -15.21 -0.77
N ILE A 260 7.18 -14.41 -1.69
CA ILE A 260 5.73 -14.35 -1.97
C ILE A 260 5.41 -15.11 -3.27
N PRO A 261 5.04 -16.40 -3.20
CA PRO A 261 4.73 -17.22 -4.38
C PRO A 261 3.32 -16.94 -4.94
N LEU A 262 3.13 -15.84 -5.70
CA LEU A 262 1.81 -15.37 -6.18
C LEU A 262 0.86 -16.43 -6.75
N HIS A 263 1.37 -17.46 -7.43
CA HIS A 263 0.56 -18.57 -7.95
C HIS A 263 -0.20 -19.41 -6.90
N GLU A 264 0.18 -19.32 -5.63
CA GLU A 264 -0.51 -19.99 -4.52
C GLU A 264 -1.66 -19.14 -3.96
N HIS A 265 -1.70 -17.85 -4.33
CA HIS A 265 -2.66 -16.89 -3.81
C HIS A 265 -3.65 -16.39 -4.87
N ILE A 266 -3.31 -16.53 -6.16
CA ILE A 266 -4.09 -16.02 -7.27
C ILE A 266 -4.54 -17.15 -8.17
N SER A 267 -5.85 -17.22 -8.45
CA SER A 267 -6.39 -18.25 -9.34
C SER A 267 -5.83 -18.13 -10.77
N ASN A 268 -5.59 -19.26 -11.43
CA ASN A 268 -5.14 -19.29 -12.82
C ASN A 268 -6.10 -18.55 -13.76
N THR A 269 -7.42 -18.65 -13.52
CA THR A 269 -8.43 -17.94 -14.31
C THR A 269 -8.23 -16.42 -14.25
N LEU A 270 -8.01 -15.88 -13.06
CA LEU A 270 -7.78 -14.44 -12.89
C LEU A 270 -6.45 -14.00 -13.52
N ILE A 271 -5.40 -14.82 -13.39
CA ILE A 271 -4.09 -14.58 -14.02
C ILE A 271 -4.23 -14.47 -15.54
N GLU A 272 -4.94 -15.41 -16.17
CA GLU A 272 -5.12 -15.39 -17.62
C GLU A 272 -5.97 -14.20 -18.09
N LYS A 273 -6.99 -13.80 -17.32
CA LYS A 273 -7.75 -12.57 -17.59
C LYS A 273 -6.88 -11.33 -17.54
N VAL A 274 -6.09 -11.15 -16.48
CA VAL A 274 -5.18 -10.00 -16.33
C VAL A 274 -4.13 -9.97 -17.45
N LYS A 275 -3.55 -11.12 -17.82
CA LYS A 275 -2.61 -11.23 -18.95
C LYS A 275 -3.27 -10.82 -20.27
N MET A 276 -4.50 -11.26 -20.51
CA MET A 276 -5.28 -10.87 -21.69
C MET A 276 -5.51 -9.34 -21.71
N LEU A 277 -5.96 -8.73 -20.62
CA LEU A 277 -6.20 -7.28 -20.54
C LEU A 277 -4.92 -6.46 -20.77
N ILE A 278 -3.79 -6.90 -20.20
CA ILE A 278 -2.47 -6.31 -20.47
C ILE A 278 -2.09 -6.43 -21.96
N SER A 279 -2.40 -7.56 -22.60
CA SER A 279 -2.13 -7.75 -24.03
C SER A 279 -2.94 -6.78 -24.90
N PHE A 280 -4.18 -6.46 -24.51
CA PHE A 280 -5.00 -5.47 -25.20
C PHE A 280 -4.39 -4.07 -25.10
N ARG A 281 -3.83 -3.67 -23.95
CA ARG A 281 -3.09 -2.40 -23.82
C ARG A 281 -1.94 -2.29 -24.82
N HIS A 282 -1.16 -3.36 -25.02
CA HIS A 282 -0.12 -3.36 -26.05
C HIS A 282 -0.70 -3.14 -27.45
N LYS A 283 -1.80 -3.83 -27.78
CA LYS A 283 -2.47 -3.65 -29.07
C LYS A 283 -2.99 -2.21 -29.24
N ILE A 284 -3.67 -1.65 -28.24
CA ILE A 284 -4.18 -0.27 -28.28
C ILE A 284 -3.06 0.74 -28.58
N ILE A 285 -1.93 0.62 -27.89
CA ILE A 285 -0.81 1.56 -28.04
C ILE A 285 -0.09 1.41 -29.38
N HIS A 286 0.05 0.18 -29.88
CA HIS A 286 0.79 -0.06 -31.12
C HIS A 286 -0.06 0.07 -32.39
N TYR A 287 -1.38 -0.15 -32.31
CA TYR A 287 -2.27 -0.08 -33.48
C TYR A 287 -3.07 1.22 -33.51
N SER A 288 -4.01 1.43 -32.58
CA SER A 288 -4.82 2.65 -32.48
C SER A 288 -5.65 2.70 -31.21
N ILE A 289 -5.84 3.91 -30.67
CA ILE A 289 -6.80 4.20 -29.59
C ILE A 289 -8.24 4.00 -30.06
N SER A 290 -8.51 4.10 -31.37
CA SER A 290 -9.84 3.88 -31.97
C SER A 290 -10.06 2.44 -32.45
N LEU A 291 -9.29 1.48 -31.94
CA LEU A 291 -9.49 0.06 -32.24
C LEU A 291 -10.92 -0.37 -31.88
N GLY A 292 -11.70 -0.77 -32.87
CA GLY A 292 -13.06 -1.28 -32.66
C GLY A 292 -13.12 -2.74 -32.18
N LEU A 293 -12.00 -3.48 -32.25
CA LEU A 293 -11.88 -4.87 -31.84
C LEU A 293 -10.53 -5.09 -31.16
N LEU A 294 -10.51 -5.73 -29.99
CA LEU A 294 -9.28 -5.90 -29.19
C LEU A 294 -8.53 -7.20 -29.47
N ASN A 295 -9.25 -8.27 -29.85
CA ASN A 295 -8.67 -9.56 -30.20
C ASN A 295 -8.49 -9.74 -31.72
N VAL A 296 -8.19 -8.65 -32.43
CA VAL A 296 -7.82 -8.71 -33.86
C VAL A 296 -6.64 -9.69 -34.02
N GLY A 297 -6.83 -10.70 -34.87
CA GLY A 297 -5.85 -11.75 -35.17
C GLY A 297 -6.06 -13.09 -34.45
N ASP A 298 -6.95 -13.17 -33.45
CA ASP A 298 -7.28 -14.42 -32.77
C ASP A 298 -8.41 -15.16 -33.52
N TYR A 299 -8.03 -15.87 -34.58
CA TYR A 299 -8.97 -16.60 -35.44
C TYR A 299 -9.78 -17.64 -34.64
N GLY A 300 -11.11 -17.52 -34.66
CA GLY A 300 -12.04 -18.45 -33.99
C GLY A 300 -12.46 -18.06 -32.57
N ALA A 301 -11.90 -16.99 -32.00
CA ALA A 301 -12.37 -16.43 -30.74
C ALA A 301 -13.58 -15.50 -30.95
N GLU A 302 -14.45 -15.38 -29.96
CA GLU A 302 -15.54 -14.40 -29.99
C GLU A 302 -14.98 -12.97 -30.00
N PRO A 303 -15.55 -12.06 -30.79
CA PRO A 303 -15.04 -10.69 -30.91
C PRO A 303 -15.18 -9.93 -29.60
N ILE A 304 -14.10 -9.29 -29.15
CA ILE A 304 -14.07 -8.48 -27.92
C ILE A 304 -14.08 -7.00 -28.31
N PHE A 305 -15.22 -6.35 -28.06
CA PHE A 305 -15.42 -4.94 -28.33
C PHE A 305 -15.03 -4.09 -27.10
N PRO A 306 -14.34 -2.96 -27.31
CA PRO A 306 -14.08 -2.02 -26.23
C PRO A 306 -15.34 -1.19 -25.95
N ASN A 307 -16.01 -1.53 -24.87
CA ASN A 307 -17.24 -0.88 -24.41
C ASN A 307 -17.23 -0.70 -22.89
N LYS A 308 -18.24 0.00 -22.37
CA LYS A 308 -18.36 0.26 -20.93
C LYS A 308 -18.36 -1.03 -20.10
N ALA A 309 -19.08 -2.07 -20.55
CA ALA A 309 -19.17 -3.35 -19.84
C ALA A 309 -17.79 -4.06 -19.72
N LEU A 310 -16.96 -3.98 -20.77
CA LEU A 310 -15.59 -4.48 -20.72
C LEU A 310 -14.79 -3.74 -19.65
N ILE A 311 -14.90 -2.41 -19.55
CA ILE A 311 -14.16 -1.63 -18.55
C ILE A 311 -14.64 -1.93 -17.14
N GLU A 312 -15.95 -1.99 -16.89
CA GLU A 312 -16.50 -2.34 -15.58
C GLU A 312 -16.04 -3.73 -15.14
N SER A 313 -16.06 -4.72 -16.04
CA SER A 313 -15.52 -6.04 -15.74
C SER A 313 -14.00 -5.99 -15.50
N SER A 314 -13.24 -5.22 -16.29
CA SER A 314 -11.79 -5.09 -16.15
C SER A 314 -11.39 -4.46 -14.81
N ILE A 315 -12.12 -3.44 -14.34
CA ILE A 315 -11.93 -2.85 -13.01
C ILE A 315 -12.02 -3.94 -11.95
N LYS A 316 -13.08 -4.76 -11.99
CA LYS A 316 -13.28 -5.84 -11.01
C LYS A 316 -12.14 -6.88 -11.05
N GLU A 317 -11.74 -7.33 -12.24
CA GLU A 317 -10.67 -8.32 -12.35
C GLU A 317 -9.32 -7.75 -11.87
N PHE A 318 -8.98 -6.51 -12.22
CA PHE A 318 -7.75 -5.91 -11.70
C PHE A 318 -7.83 -5.66 -10.18
N ASP A 319 -8.98 -5.26 -9.66
CA ASP A 319 -9.17 -5.03 -8.22
C ASP A 319 -9.05 -6.33 -7.41
N ASP A 320 -9.65 -7.42 -7.91
CA ASP A 320 -9.51 -8.75 -7.33
C ASP A 320 -8.05 -9.22 -7.34
N PHE A 321 -7.31 -8.91 -8.42
CA PHE A 321 -5.89 -9.26 -8.55
C PHE A 321 -5.01 -8.45 -7.61
N VAL A 322 -5.20 -7.13 -7.54
CA VAL A 322 -4.52 -6.22 -6.61
C VAL A 322 -4.78 -6.63 -5.17
N THR A 323 -6.05 -6.91 -4.82
CA THR A 323 -6.43 -7.34 -3.47
C THR A 323 -5.74 -8.64 -3.06
N GLN A 324 -5.64 -9.62 -3.96
CA GLN A 324 -4.96 -10.88 -3.69
C GLN A 324 -3.45 -10.72 -3.52
N ILE A 325 -2.80 -9.90 -4.36
CA ILE A 325 -1.37 -9.57 -4.20
C ILE A 325 -1.13 -8.84 -2.90
N HIS A 326 -1.95 -7.83 -2.61
CA HIS A 326 -1.84 -7.05 -1.39
C HIS A 326 -1.93 -7.94 -0.15
N SER A 327 -2.95 -8.80 -0.13
CA SER A 327 -3.19 -9.75 0.96
C SER A 327 -2.08 -10.77 1.12
N ALA A 328 -1.50 -11.27 0.01
CA ALA A 328 -0.34 -12.15 0.04
C ALA A 328 0.89 -11.45 0.62
N SER A 329 1.05 -10.16 0.32
CA SER A 329 2.17 -9.33 0.78
C SER A 329 2.11 -8.93 2.27
N LEU A 330 1.02 -9.29 2.95
CA LEU A 330 0.80 -9.10 4.39
C LEU A 330 0.97 -10.40 5.20
N LYS A 331 1.13 -11.55 4.54
CA LYS A 331 1.14 -12.88 5.18
C LYS A 331 2.55 -13.39 5.55
N ASN A 332 3.59 -12.69 5.10
CA ASN A 332 4.98 -13.11 5.26
C ASN A 332 5.64 -12.42 6.44
#